data_AF-A0A503T9H1-F1
#
_entry.id   AF-A0A503T9H1-F1
#
_cell.length_a   1.000
_cell.length_b   1.000
_cell.length_c   1.000
_cell.angle_alpha   90.00
_cell.angle_beta   90.00
_cell.angle_gamma   90.00
#
_symmetry.space_group_name_H-M   'P 1'
#
loop_
_entity.id
_entity.type
_entity.pdbx_description
1 polymer ?
#
loop_
_entity_poly.entity_id
_entity_poly.type
_entity_poly.pdbx_seq_one_letter_code
_entity_poly.pdbx_strand_id
1 'polypeptide(L)'
;MQAAEQRSGKTDVIASARRHAGWGGQQCCRTRCQVDQRQCRPFARALERVGPMTSTHGEQTIMDNSSPRVLVGRFWHESNGFNPQPTLAADFQILEGQALLAAASSSGSTLAGIIQQLAKGGARVLPSISVVAPPSGLVDHAFFTAVKERLVNDAIEHKPDAIALELHGAMGTTLIEDAEGDLLAALREAVGETVPIGIGLDLHAHMTDAMLTAVDICIACKENPHSDVVECGHKVAACLLAMLDGSLRPVTAMAKVAMILPGAAETAAGPLREIHDQARSAEQENAAIWDVSLFNVFRYADDKDIGQAAVVLTNDAAKQGQQVADTLARAFWEKRDRFSDDLMSIDEALDTVALEPHRRPFVLADMGDRVLAGAPGDSTAILAAALAREGGLRGAIPITDPHSVDAAFAAGLGGRISCAVGGRITPGFEPFAISGKVVHLSDGAFTLAGPFQGGEQSNMGPTAVIEIDGRLLIVLTSKAAFSHDPAVFTSQGIGLGTCDFFVVKSGYHFKLNFGAQATPLMVRTPGVGYYTKGALTYRKARFWPEHEIAEPSGNGRIFAANPIQPLSKPGTVGSSLPGRDLS
;
A
#
# COMPACT_ATOMS: atom_id res chain seq x y z
N MET A 1 14.82 22.29 50.08
CA MET A 1 14.46 23.09 51.27
C MET A 1 14.21 24.52 50.82
N GLN A 2 12.95 24.97 50.97
CA GLN A 2 12.44 26.35 51.15
C GLN A 2 12.82 27.43 50.11
N ALA A 3 11.97 28.37 49.68
CA ALA A 3 10.53 28.70 49.78
C ALA A 3 10.36 29.93 48.84
N ALA A 4 9.43 30.00 47.88
CA ALA A 4 8.02 30.41 47.95
C ALA A 4 7.76 31.90 48.32
N GLU A 5 7.08 32.63 47.42
CA GLU A 5 5.92 33.55 47.64
C GLU A 5 5.49 34.15 46.27
N GLN A 6 4.30 33.88 45.70
CA GLN A 6 2.93 34.42 45.95
C GLN A 6 2.78 35.93 45.57
N ARG A 7 1.80 36.39 44.77
CA ARG A 7 0.31 36.38 44.91
C ARG A 7 -0.35 37.06 43.67
N SER A 8 -1.43 36.51 43.08
CA SER A 8 -2.90 36.85 43.20
C SER A 8 -3.35 38.19 42.57
N GLY A 9 -4.52 38.39 41.94
CA GLY A 9 -5.80 37.66 41.83
C GLY A 9 -6.62 38.17 40.61
N LYS A 10 -7.58 37.43 40.03
CA LYS A 10 -8.99 37.10 40.42
C LYS A 10 -9.99 38.28 40.43
N THR A 11 -11.01 38.23 39.55
CA THR A 11 -12.49 38.10 39.81
C THR A 11 -13.23 38.26 38.45
N ASP A 12 -13.92 37.25 37.89
CA ASP A 12 -15.27 36.71 38.17
C ASP A 12 -16.43 37.72 38.12
N VAL A 13 -17.52 37.39 37.39
CA VAL A 13 -18.91 37.21 37.90
C VAL A 13 -20.04 37.32 36.82
N ILE A 14 -20.76 36.19 36.59
CA ILE A 14 -22.26 35.94 36.62
C ILE A 14 -23.17 36.58 35.51
N ALA A 15 -24.32 36.08 35.00
CA ALA A 15 -25.29 34.95 35.15
C ALA A 15 -26.11 34.85 33.82
N SER A 16 -26.52 33.66 33.34
CA SER A 16 -27.80 32.94 33.58
C SER A 16 -29.12 33.59 33.09
N ALA A 17 -29.86 32.90 32.21
CA ALA A 17 -31.34 32.70 32.34
C ALA A 17 -31.87 31.65 31.34
N ARG A 18 -32.64 30.67 31.85
CA ARG A 18 -33.54 29.76 31.11
C ARG A 18 -34.95 30.37 31.01
N ARG A 19 -35.72 30.03 29.97
CA ARG A 19 -37.17 29.70 30.05
C ARG A 19 -37.74 29.12 28.73
N HIS A 20 -38.76 28.26 28.90
CA HIS A 20 -39.49 27.44 27.90
C HIS A 20 -40.60 28.18 27.12
N ALA A 21 -40.86 27.70 25.89
CA ALA A 21 -42.15 27.49 25.15
C ALA A 21 -41.77 27.31 23.67
N GLY A 22 -42.32 26.45 22.80
CA GLY A 22 -43.62 25.82 22.67
C GLY A 22 -44.19 26.13 21.28
N TRP A 23 -44.25 25.12 20.40
CA TRP A 23 -45.08 24.98 19.18
C TRP A 23 -44.75 25.74 17.86
N GLY A 24 -44.58 24.94 16.80
CA GLY A 24 -45.39 25.02 15.56
C GLY A 24 -44.92 25.91 14.40
N GLY A 25 -44.81 25.31 13.21
CA GLY A 25 -45.17 25.99 11.96
C GLY A 25 -44.02 26.41 11.04
N GLN A 26 -43.99 25.76 9.88
CA GLN A 26 -43.35 26.13 8.62
C GLN A 26 -43.19 27.64 8.36
N GLN A 27 -42.01 28.09 7.93
CA GLN A 27 -41.80 28.66 6.58
C GLN A 27 -40.36 29.17 6.37
N CYS A 28 -39.79 28.67 5.28
CA CYS A 28 -38.81 29.26 4.38
C CYS A 28 -38.36 30.70 4.68
N CYS A 29 -37.07 30.90 4.97
CA CYS A 29 -36.38 32.13 4.60
C CYS A 29 -34.90 31.86 4.33
N ARG A 30 -34.50 32.12 3.07
CA ARG A 30 -33.14 32.08 2.56
C ARG A 30 -32.33 33.25 3.12
N THR A 31 -31.14 32.99 3.67
CA THR A 31 -29.98 33.86 3.44
C THR A 31 -28.64 33.18 3.74
N ARG A 32 -27.85 33.02 2.66
CA ARG A 32 -26.39 33.25 2.53
C ARG A 32 -25.43 32.65 3.56
N CYS A 33 -24.80 31.54 3.18
CA CYS A 33 -23.35 31.42 3.26
C CYS A 33 -22.82 31.26 1.81
N GLN A 34 -22.14 32.30 1.32
CA GLN A 34 -21.38 32.23 0.07
C GLN A 34 -20.08 31.48 0.36
N VAL A 35 -20.02 30.22 -0.07
CA VAL A 35 -18.75 29.56 -0.37
C VAL A 35 -18.74 29.30 -1.87
N ASP A 36 -17.65 29.70 -2.49
CA ASP A 36 -17.44 29.85 -3.93
C ASP A 36 -17.66 28.54 -4.71
N GLN A 37 -18.77 28.45 -5.45
CA GLN A 37 -19.12 27.30 -6.30
C GLN A 37 -18.33 27.23 -7.62
N ARG A 38 -17.12 27.81 -7.70
CA ARG A 38 -16.31 27.80 -8.94
C ARG A 38 -15.11 26.85 -8.92
N GLN A 39 -14.92 26.04 -7.88
CA GLN A 39 -13.84 25.03 -7.84
C GLN A 39 -14.29 23.56 -7.84
N CYS A 40 -15.60 23.26 -7.78
CA CYS A 40 -16.10 21.87 -7.84
C CYS A 40 -16.66 21.47 -9.22
N ARG A 41 -15.97 21.82 -10.31
CA ARG A 41 -16.45 21.59 -11.70
C ARG A 41 -15.58 20.77 -12.68
N PRO A 42 -14.51 20.02 -12.33
CA PRO A 42 -13.91 19.11 -13.31
C PRO A 42 -14.47 17.67 -13.30
N PHE A 43 -15.08 17.17 -12.23
CA PHE A 43 -15.35 15.72 -12.12
C PHE A 43 -16.59 15.21 -12.89
N ALA A 44 -17.64 16.03 -12.99
CA ALA A 44 -18.88 15.65 -13.67
C ALA A 44 -18.76 15.58 -15.21
N ARG A 45 -17.65 16.04 -15.81
CA ARG A 45 -17.46 16.06 -17.27
C ARG A 45 -16.63 14.91 -17.83
N ALA A 46 -16.05 14.06 -16.98
CA ALA A 46 -15.34 12.85 -17.41
C ALA A 46 -16.27 11.63 -17.57
N LEU A 47 -17.52 11.71 -17.10
CA LEU A 47 -18.47 10.59 -17.03
C LEU A 47 -19.56 10.58 -18.15
N GLU A 48 -19.59 11.56 -19.05
CA GLU A 48 -20.64 11.68 -20.08
C GLU A 48 -20.08 11.74 -21.51
N ARG A 49 -19.56 10.63 -22.06
CA ARG A 49 -19.41 10.45 -23.52
C ARG A 49 -19.35 8.97 -23.93
N VAL A 50 -20.49 8.31 -24.19
CA VAL A 50 -20.72 7.40 -25.34
C VAL A 50 -22.24 7.30 -25.59
N GLY A 51 -22.67 7.51 -26.84
CA GLY A 51 -24.07 7.40 -27.28
C GLY A 51 -24.55 5.95 -27.51
N PRO A 52 -25.84 5.74 -27.85
CA PRO A 52 -26.46 4.42 -27.88
C PRO A 52 -25.95 3.58 -29.06
N MET A 53 -25.49 2.35 -28.78
CA MET A 53 -25.12 1.37 -29.80
C MET A 53 -26.35 0.57 -30.27
N THR A 54 -26.52 0.52 -31.59
CA THR A 54 -27.52 -0.27 -32.30
C THR A 54 -27.21 -1.76 -32.23
N SER A 55 -28.23 -2.56 -31.92
CA SER A 55 -28.16 -4.02 -31.83
C SER A 55 -28.05 -4.68 -33.21
N THR A 56 -27.03 -5.51 -33.41
CA THR A 56 -27.01 -6.56 -34.45
C THR A 56 -27.09 -7.92 -33.77
N HIS A 57 -28.16 -8.66 -34.06
CA HIS A 57 -28.41 -10.01 -33.57
C HIS A 57 -27.39 -10.99 -34.15
N GLY A 58 -26.57 -11.58 -33.28
CA GLY A 58 -25.72 -12.74 -33.55
C GLY A 58 -25.91 -13.75 -32.43
N GLU A 59 -26.22 -14.98 -32.81
CA GLU A 59 -26.49 -16.20 -32.03
C GLU A 59 -26.13 -16.16 -30.53
N GLN A 60 -27.17 -16.08 -29.70
CA GLN A 60 -27.10 -16.41 -28.28
C GLN A 60 -26.93 -17.93 -28.12
N THR A 61 -25.68 -18.36 -27.91
CA THR A 61 -25.43 -19.62 -27.20
C THR A 61 -26.15 -19.52 -25.86
N ILE A 62 -27.07 -20.45 -25.58
CA ILE A 62 -27.75 -20.58 -24.29
C ILE A 62 -26.65 -20.80 -23.24
N MET A 63 -26.23 -19.73 -22.55
CA MET A 63 -25.26 -19.81 -21.47
C MET A 63 -25.94 -20.44 -20.26
N ASP A 64 -25.29 -21.45 -19.69
CA ASP A 64 -25.73 -22.14 -18.49
C ASP A 64 -25.88 -21.13 -17.33
N ASN A 65 -27.07 -21.07 -16.74
CA ASN A 65 -27.41 -20.17 -15.63
C ASN A 65 -26.79 -20.63 -14.29
N SER A 66 -25.85 -21.57 -14.32
CA SER A 66 -25.26 -22.25 -13.15
C SER A 66 -23.86 -21.74 -12.74
N SER A 67 -23.17 -20.96 -13.59
CA SER A 67 -21.82 -20.45 -13.28
C SER A 67 -21.87 -19.32 -12.23
N PRO A 68 -21.15 -19.44 -11.09
CA PRO A 68 -21.10 -18.40 -10.08
C PRO A 68 -20.61 -17.06 -10.65
N ARG A 69 -21.24 -15.96 -10.27
CA ARG A 69 -20.91 -14.60 -10.70
C ARG A 69 -20.14 -13.88 -9.60
N VAL A 70 -18.88 -13.53 -9.85
CA VAL A 70 -18.02 -12.92 -8.84
C VAL A 70 -17.66 -11.49 -9.25
N LEU A 71 -18.02 -10.53 -8.40
CA LEU A 71 -17.59 -9.13 -8.56
C LEU A 71 -16.12 -9.00 -8.20
N VAL A 72 -15.33 -8.39 -9.07
CA VAL A 72 -13.90 -8.14 -8.84
C VAL A 72 -13.58 -6.65 -8.92
N GLY A 73 -12.65 -6.21 -8.07
CA GLY A 73 -12.22 -4.82 -8.03
C GLY A 73 -10.88 -4.68 -7.31
N ARG A 74 -10.29 -3.49 -7.42
CA ARG A 74 -9.04 -3.16 -6.74
C ARG A 74 -9.04 -1.73 -6.25
N PHE A 75 -8.63 -1.52 -5.01
CA PHE A 75 -8.28 -0.21 -4.48
C PHE A 75 -7.00 -0.34 -3.67
N TRP A 76 -5.88 -0.01 -4.29
CA TRP A 76 -4.55 -0.32 -3.78
C TRP A 76 -3.76 0.98 -3.55
N HIS A 77 -3.36 1.21 -2.30
CA HIS A 77 -2.52 2.34 -1.88
C HIS A 77 -1.98 2.08 -0.47
N GLU A 78 -0.73 2.51 -0.22
CA GLU A 78 -0.09 2.48 1.10
C GLU A 78 0.11 3.93 1.60
N SER A 79 -0.46 4.27 2.75
CA SER A 79 -0.46 5.66 3.23
C SER A 79 0.58 5.91 4.32
N ASN A 80 1.63 6.66 4.00
CA ASN A 80 2.55 7.23 4.97
C ASN A 80 1.93 8.47 5.61
N GLY A 81 1.43 8.32 6.83
CA GLY A 81 0.80 9.40 7.61
C GLY A 81 1.76 10.53 8.01
N PHE A 82 3.06 10.35 7.83
CA PHE A 82 4.09 11.37 8.08
C PHE A 82 4.53 12.11 6.81
N ASN A 83 4.06 11.69 5.63
CA ASN A 83 4.16 12.48 4.41
C ASN A 83 3.02 13.53 4.41
N PRO A 84 3.34 14.84 4.45
CA PRO A 84 2.33 15.89 4.55
C PRO A 84 1.57 16.14 3.24
N GLN A 85 2.01 15.58 2.11
CA GLN A 85 1.31 15.70 0.85
C GLN A 85 0.23 14.62 0.73
N PRO A 86 -1.06 15.00 0.64
CA PRO A 86 -2.11 14.02 0.39
C PRO A 86 -2.01 13.47 -1.03
N THR A 87 -2.39 12.21 -1.19
CA THR A 87 -2.52 11.56 -2.50
C THR A 87 -3.88 11.93 -3.09
N LEU A 88 -3.85 12.59 -4.25
CA LEU A 88 -5.03 13.14 -4.91
C LEU A 88 -5.48 12.24 -6.05
N ALA A 89 -6.71 12.46 -6.55
CA ALA A 89 -7.28 11.69 -7.66
C ALA A 89 -6.38 11.63 -8.91
N ALA A 90 -5.57 12.66 -9.16
CA ALA A 90 -4.66 12.73 -10.31
C ALA A 90 -3.43 11.81 -10.18
N ASP A 91 -3.15 11.33 -8.97
CA ASP A 91 -2.05 10.41 -8.68
C ASP A 91 -2.45 8.94 -8.86
N PHE A 92 -3.75 8.67 -8.97
CA PHE A 92 -4.30 7.33 -9.17
C PHE A 92 -4.47 7.01 -10.66
N GLN A 93 -4.04 5.80 -11.04
CA GLN A 93 -4.50 5.16 -12.25
C GLN A 93 -5.87 4.53 -12.00
N ILE A 94 -6.85 4.86 -12.84
CA ILE A 94 -8.21 4.34 -12.75
C ILE A 94 -8.54 3.58 -14.02
N LEU A 95 -8.90 2.30 -13.88
CA LEU A 95 -9.33 1.43 -14.97
C LEU A 95 -10.69 0.81 -14.64
N GLU A 96 -11.57 0.71 -15.64
CA GLU A 96 -12.94 0.21 -15.48
C GLU A 96 -13.28 -0.87 -16.51
N GLY A 97 -14.23 -1.74 -16.16
CA GLY A 97 -14.82 -2.70 -17.09
C GLY A 97 -13.79 -3.53 -17.84
N GLN A 98 -13.85 -3.51 -19.17
CA GLN A 98 -12.94 -4.31 -20.01
C GLN A 98 -11.48 -3.86 -19.93
N ALA A 99 -11.22 -2.57 -19.66
CA ALA A 99 -9.84 -2.07 -19.52
C ALA A 99 -9.17 -2.66 -18.28
N LEU A 100 -9.92 -2.81 -17.18
CA LEU A 100 -9.46 -3.51 -15.98
C LEU A 100 -9.11 -4.96 -16.30
N LEU A 101 -9.99 -5.69 -17.00
CA LEU A 101 -9.74 -7.11 -17.35
C LEU A 101 -8.53 -7.28 -18.28
N ALA A 102 -8.38 -6.39 -19.26
CA ALA A 102 -7.24 -6.40 -20.17
C ALA A 102 -5.92 -6.16 -19.41
N ALA A 103 -5.89 -5.16 -18.53
CA ALA A 103 -4.70 -4.86 -17.73
C ALA A 103 -4.36 -6.00 -16.76
N ALA A 104 -5.36 -6.59 -16.10
CA ALA A 104 -5.16 -7.71 -15.19
C ALA A 104 -4.54 -8.92 -15.91
N SER A 105 -4.98 -9.21 -17.14
CA SER A 105 -4.48 -10.34 -17.95
C SER A 105 -2.98 -10.26 -18.29
N SER A 106 -2.41 -9.05 -18.25
CA SER A 106 -0.98 -8.79 -18.54
C SER A 106 -0.18 -8.36 -17.31
N SER A 107 -0.77 -8.38 -16.12
CA SER A 107 -0.12 -7.92 -14.88
C SER A 107 0.23 -9.06 -13.94
N GLY A 108 1.29 -8.91 -13.15
CA GLY A 108 1.58 -9.75 -12.00
C GLY A 108 0.98 -9.18 -10.72
N SER A 109 -0.36 -9.11 -10.61
CA SER A 109 -1.07 -8.56 -9.45
C SER A 109 -1.98 -9.59 -8.77
N THR A 110 -2.42 -9.30 -7.55
CA THR A 110 -3.39 -10.14 -6.83
C THR A 110 -4.74 -10.22 -7.55
N LEU A 111 -5.22 -9.11 -8.14
CA LEU A 111 -6.42 -9.08 -8.97
C LEU A 111 -6.26 -9.98 -10.21
N ALA A 112 -5.06 -10.00 -10.82
CA ALA A 112 -4.78 -10.92 -11.92
C ALA A 112 -4.88 -12.39 -11.47
N GLY A 113 -4.29 -12.73 -10.31
CA GLY A 113 -4.46 -14.04 -9.68
C GLY A 113 -5.92 -14.40 -9.45
N ILE A 114 -6.68 -13.51 -8.81
CA ILE A 114 -8.12 -13.69 -8.56
C ILE A 114 -8.85 -14.03 -9.86
N ILE A 115 -8.71 -13.20 -10.90
CA ILE A 115 -9.39 -13.38 -12.19
C ILE A 115 -8.99 -14.70 -12.86
N GLN A 116 -7.70 -15.04 -12.88
CA GLN A 116 -7.20 -16.27 -13.46
C GLN A 116 -7.81 -17.51 -12.79
N GLN A 117 -7.85 -17.52 -11.45
CA GLN A 117 -8.36 -18.67 -10.70
C GLN A 117 -9.89 -18.77 -10.77
N LEU A 118 -10.61 -17.65 -10.75
CA LEU A 118 -12.06 -17.63 -10.98
C LEU A 118 -12.41 -18.19 -12.37
N ALA A 119 -11.67 -17.78 -13.41
CA ALA A 119 -11.87 -18.30 -14.76
C ALA A 119 -11.59 -19.80 -14.85
N LYS A 120 -10.51 -20.30 -14.22
CA LYS A 120 -10.22 -21.74 -14.11
C LYS A 120 -11.32 -22.50 -13.37
N GLY A 121 -11.96 -21.87 -12.38
CA GLY A 121 -13.09 -22.42 -11.63
C GLY A 121 -14.45 -22.33 -12.34
N GLY A 122 -14.51 -21.81 -13.57
CA GLY A 122 -15.76 -21.66 -14.32
C GLY A 122 -16.69 -20.54 -13.83
N ALA A 123 -16.18 -19.65 -12.98
CA ALA A 123 -16.92 -18.49 -12.51
C ALA A 123 -16.92 -17.36 -13.56
N ARG A 124 -18.04 -16.65 -13.63
CA ARG A 124 -18.19 -15.44 -14.44
C ARG A 124 -17.68 -14.23 -13.66
N VAL A 125 -16.64 -13.58 -14.17
CA VAL A 125 -16.07 -12.36 -13.58
C VAL A 125 -16.92 -11.15 -13.95
N LEU A 126 -17.29 -10.34 -12.94
CA LEU A 126 -17.97 -9.06 -13.09
C LEU A 126 -16.99 -7.94 -12.68
N PRO A 127 -16.37 -7.23 -13.63
CA PRO A 127 -15.41 -6.17 -13.29
C PRO A 127 -16.12 -4.91 -12.78
N SER A 128 -15.67 -4.39 -11.64
CA SER A 128 -16.00 -3.05 -11.14
C SER A 128 -14.92 -2.05 -11.59
N ILE A 129 -14.13 -1.54 -10.63
CA ILE A 129 -13.10 -0.53 -10.81
C ILE A 129 -11.75 -1.01 -10.24
N SER A 130 -10.66 -0.53 -10.83
CA SER A 130 -9.29 -0.73 -10.37
C SER A 130 -8.65 0.65 -10.21
N VAL A 131 -8.34 1.00 -8.96
CA VAL A 131 -7.80 2.30 -8.54
C VAL A 131 -6.47 2.06 -7.84
N VAL A 132 -5.37 2.55 -8.41
CA VAL A 132 -4.01 2.29 -7.89
C VAL A 132 -3.17 3.54 -7.89
N ALA A 133 -2.53 3.81 -6.75
CA ALA A 133 -1.44 4.77 -6.63
C ALA A 133 -0.27 4.10 -5.92
N PRO A 134 0.97 4.54 -6.21
CA PRO A 134 2.13 4.10 -5.44
C PRO A 134 2.07 4.61 -3.98
N PRO A 135 2.81 3.97 -3.05
CA PRO A 135 2.93 4.46 -1.68
C PRO A 135 3.24 5.95 -1.64
N SER A 136 2.46 6.70 -0.88
CA SER A 136 2.57 8.17 -0.73
C SER A 136 1.84 8.62 0.54
N GLY A 137 1.39 9.86 0.64
CA GLY A 137 0.68 10.33 1.84
C GLY A 137 -0.73 9.78 1.97
N LEU A 138 -1.51 10.39 2.87
CA LEU A 138 -2.92 10.03 3.09
C LEU A 138 -3.77 10.32 1.85
N VAL A 139 -4.73 9.46 1.54
CA VAL A 139 -5.67 9.67 0.44
C VAL A 139 -6.61 10.84 0.75
N ASP A 140 -6.89 11.68 -0.25
CA ASP A 140 -7.99 12.64 -0.15
C ASP A 140 -9.32 11.93 0.19
N HIS A 141 -9.98 12.33 1.27
CA HIS A 141 -11.12 11.58 1.78
C HIS A 141 -12.33 11.62 0.83
N ALA A 142 -12.53 12.73 0.12
CA ALA A 142 -13.61 12.85 -0.84
C ALA A 142 -13.39 11.92 -2.04
N PHE A 143 -12.14 11.80 -2.52
CA PHE A 143 -11.79 10.83 -3.54
C PHE A 143 -12.01 9.39 -3.07
N PHE A 144 -11.52 9.02 -1.88
CA PHE A 144 -11.77 7.70 -1.29
C PHE A 144 -13.27 7.39 -1.23
N THR A 145 -14.09 8.33 -0.75
CA THR A 145 -15.54 8.16 -0.62
C THR A 145 -16.19 7.89 -1.98
N ALA A 146 -15.78 8.60 -3.03
CA ALA A 146 -16.30 8.38 -4.37
C ALA A 146 -15.96 6.98 -4.92
N VAL A 147 -14.74 6.48 -4.68
CA VAL A 147 -14.34 5.12 -5.08
C VAL A 147 -15.09 4.05 -4.27
N LYS A 148 -15.25 4.27 -2.96
CA LYS A 148 -16.07 3.41 -2.09
C LYS A 148 -17.50 3.31 -2.59
N GLU A 149 -18.15 4.44 -2.84
CA GLU A 149 -19.51 4.50 -3.36
C GLU A 149 -19.64 3.77 -4.69
N ARG A 150 -18.65 3.89 -5.59
CA ARG A 150 -18.62 3.14 -6.84
C ARG A 150 -18.62 1.62 -6.62
N LEU A 151 -17.69 1.10 -5.81
CA LEU A 151 -17.61 -0.34 -5.52
C LEU A 151 -18.91 -0.87 -4.89
N VAL A 152 -19.49 -0.12 -3.95
CA VAL A 152 -20.75 -0.46 -3.29
C VAL A 152 -21.92 -0.48 -4.27
N ASN A 153 -22.04 0.54 -5.13
CA ASN A 153 -23.11 0.61 -6.12
C ASN A 153 -23.02 -0.52 -7.15
N ASP A 154 -21.81 -0.85 -7.63
CA ASP A 154 -21.59 -1.96 -8.56
C ASP A 154 -22.02 -3.30 -7.91
N ALA A 155 -21.75 -3.50 -6.62
CA ALA A 155 -22.20 -4.69 -5.89
C ALA A 155 -23.74 -4.77 -5.79
N ILE A 156 -24.41 -3.66 -5.48
CA ILE A 156 -25.88 -3.57 -5.39
C ILE A 156 -26.53 -3.84 -6.76
N GLU A 157 -26.01 -3.22 -7.82
CA GLU A 157 -26.55 -3.34 -9.17
C GLU A 157 -26.39 -4.76 -9.70
N HIS A 158 -25.20 -5.33 -9.57
CA HIS A 158 -24.89 -6.63 -10.17
C HIS A 158 -25.43 -7.81 -9.39
N LYS A 159 -25.63 -7.67 -8.06
CA LYS A 159 -26.04 -8.75 -7.15
C LYS A 159 -25.18 -10.00 -7.37
N PRO A 160 -23.87 -9.90 -7.12
CA PRO A 160 -22.96 -11.01 -7.37
C PRO A 160 -23.22 -12.15 -6.37
N ASP A 161 -22.81 -13.36 -6.75
CA ASP A 161 -22.82 -14.52 -5.85
C ASP A 161 -21.67 -14.44 -4.85
N ALA A 162 -20.57 -13.75 -5.17
CA ALA A 162 -19.47 -13.41 -4.27
C ALA A 162 -18.71 -12.15 -4.70
N ILE A 163 -17.92 -11.57 -3.81
CA ILE A 163 -17.03 -10.42 -4.09
C ILE A 163 -15.58 -10.85 -3.82
N ALA A 164 -14.66 -10.50 -4.71
CA ALA A 164 -13.22 -10.71 -4.55
C ALA A 164 -12.45 -9.42 -4.84
N LEU A 165 -11.75 -8.86 -3.85
CA LEU A 165 -11.01 -7.60 -3.98
C LEU A 165 -9.51 -7.79 -3.77
N GLU A 166 -8.72 -7.04 -4.54
CA GLU A 166 -7.34 -6.71 -4.17
C GLU A 166 -7.34 -5.37 -3.44
N LEU A 167 -6.86 -5.37 -2.19
CA LEU A 167 -6.65 -4.16 -1.40
C LEU A 167 -5.20 -4.17 -0.88
N HIS A 168 -4.66 -3.01 -0.49
CA HIS A 168 -3.36 -3.00 0.18
C HIS A 168 -3.52 -3.42 1.65
N GLY A 169 -4.49 -2.82 2.35
CA GLY A 169 -4.75 -3.02 3.77
C GLY A 169 -4.05 -2.02 4.70
N ALA A 170 -3.38 -1.00 4.16
CA ALA A 170 -2.71 0.05 4.93
C ALA A 170 -3.03 1.45 4.37
N MET A 171 -4.26 1.61 3.87
CA MET A 171 -4.73 2.88 3.34
C MET A 171 -5.35 3.71 4.46
N GLY A 172 -4.81 4.91 4.65
CA GLY A 172 -5.40 5.95 5.48
C GLY A 172 -5.89 7.09 4.59
N THR A 173 -6.93 7.78 5.04
CA THR A 173 -7.39 9.01 4.40
C THR A 173 -7.08 10.22 5.27
N THR A 174 -7.23 11.41 4.70
CA THR A 174 -7.13 12.68 5.42
C THR A 174 -8.13 12.82 6.60
N LEU A 175 -9.16 11.96 6.71
CA LEU A 175 -10.16 12.00 7.80
C LEU A 175 -10.30 10.70 8.61
N ILE A 176 -10.02 9.53 8.04
CA ILE A 176 -10.17 8.22 8.68
C ILE A 176 -8.90 7.37 8.56
N GLU A 177 -8.61 6.60 9.61
CA GLU A 177 -7.42 5.73 9.74
C GLU A 177 -7.58 4.43 8.94
N ASP A 178 -8.69 3.71 9.18
CA ASP A 178 -8.99 2.40 8.59
C ASP A 178 -9.89 2.54 7.36
N ALA A 179 -9.29 2.84 6.20
CA ALA A 179 -10.04 3.02 4.96
C ALA A 179 -10.59 1.67 4.42
N GLU A 180 -9.81 0.60 4.50
CA GLU A 180 -10.25 -0.73 4.09
C GLU A 180 -11.40 -1.26 4.96
N GLY A 181 -11.34 -1.11 6.28
CA GLY A 181 -12.42 -1.50 7.18
C GLY A 181 -13.72 -0.73 6.90
N ASP A 182 -13.64 0.57 6.62
CA ASP A 182 -14.81 1.39 6.23
C ASP A 182 -15.41 0.95 4.89
N LEU A 183 -14.57 0.68 3.88
CA LEU A 183 -15.02 0.14 2.59
C LEU A 183 -15.69 -1.24 2.74
N LEU A 184 -15.05 -2.15 3.46
CA LEU A 184 -15.53 -3.53 3.60
C LEU A 184 -16.81 -3.59 4.43
N ALA A 185 -16.93 -2.78 5.49
CA ALA A 185 -18.17 -2.67 6.26
C ALA A 185 -19.32 -2.16 5.38
N ALA A 186 -19.08 -1.15 4.54
CA ALA A 186 -20.09 -0.62 3.62
C ALA A 186 -20.50 -1.65 2.56
N LEU A 187 -19.55 -2.44 2.04
CA LEU A 187 -19.87 -3.55 1.12
C LEU A 187 -20.71 -4.62 1.81
N ARG A 188 -20.33 -5.04 3.02
CA ARG A 188 -21.10 -6.01 3.81
C ARG A 188 -22.52 -5.55 4.08
N GLU A 189 -22.71 -4.29 4.48
CA GLU A 189 -24.04 -3.69 4.68
C GLU A 189 -24.87 -3.75 3.39
N ALA A 190 -24.26 -3.47 2.24
CA ALA A 190 -24.94 -3.41 0.96
C ALA A 190 -25.36 -4.78 0.41
N VAL A 191 -24.54 -5.83 0.59
CA VAL A 191 -24.82 -7.17 0.04
C VAL A 191 -25.43 -8.15 1.05
N GLY A 192 -25.43 -7.79 2.34
CA GLY A 192 -25.93 -8.61 3.43
C GLY A 192 -24.99 -9.76 3.81
N GLU A 193 -25.45 -10.60 4.74
CA GLU A 193 -24.62 -11.65 5.35
C GLU A 193 -24.32 -12.83 4.41
N THR A 194 -25.15 -13.09 3.40
CA THR A 194 -25.06 -14.34 2.65
C THR A 194 -24.07 -14.34 1.49
N VAL A 195 -23.67 -13.15 1.00
CA VAL A 195 -22.74 -13.02 -0.12
C VAL A 195 -21.31 -13.10 0.41
N PRO A 196 -20.50 -14.10 0.01
CA PRO A 196 -19.12 -14.22 0.46
C PRO A 196 -18.26 -13.05 -0.03
N ILE A 197 -17.45 -12.49 0.86
CA ILE A 197 -16.47 -11.44 0.51
C ILE A 197 -15.06 -11.97 0.80
N GLY A 198 -14.21 -11.97 -0.21
CA GLY A 198 -12.81 -12.34 -0.09
C GLY A 198 -11.87 -11.21 -0.48
N ILE A 199 -10.80 -11.04 0.29
CA ILE A 199 -9.78 -10.02 0.05
C ILE A 199 -8.39 -10.65 0.00
N GLY A 200 -7.60 -10.20 -0.97
CA GLY A 200 -6.15 -10.40 -0.99
C GLY A 200 -5.46 -9.11 -0.60
N LEU A 201 -4.50 -9.20 0.33
CA LEU A 201 -3.84 -8.08 0.98
C LEU A 201 -2.32 -8.14 0.84
N ASP A 202 -1.70 -6.97 0.91
CA ASP A 202 -0.27 -6.86 1.20
C ASP A 202 0.00 -7.33 2.65
N LEU A 203 1.14 -7.97 2.91
CA LEU A 203 1.51 -8.34 4.29
C LEU A 203 1.76 -7.11 5.18
N HIS A 204 1.96 -5.92 4.62
CA HIS A 204 2.09 -4.69 5.37
C HIS A 204 0.73 -4.14 5.87
N ALA A 205 -0.38 -4.82 5.58
CA ALA A 205 -1.71 -4.40 6.04
C ALA A 205 -1.78 -4.18 7.57
N HIS A 206 -2.51 -3.14 7.96
CA HIS A 206 -2.95 -2.90 9.33
C HIS A 206 -4.24 -3.65 9.58
N MET A 207 -4.13 -4.87 10.10
CA MET A 207 -5.31 -5.70 10.33
C MET A 207 -6.20 -5.16 11.46
N THR A 208 -7.46 -4.86 11.14
CA THR A 208 -8.47 -4.40 12.10
C THR A 208 -9.60 -5.42 12.28
N ASP A 209 -10.31 -5.32 13.41
CA ASP A 209 -11.51 -6.11 13.64
C ASP A 209 -12.62 -5.78 12.64
N ALA A 210 -12.68 -4.53 12.17
CA ALA A 210 -13.67 -4.09 11.18
C ALA A 210 -13.49 -4.84 9.85
N MET A 211 -12.24 -4.97 9.37
CA MET A 211 -11.92 -5.76 8.18
C MET A 211 -12.35 -7.21 8.34
N LEU A 212 -11.91 -7.89 9.40
CA LEU A 212 -12.18 -9.33 9.60
C LEU A 212 -13.64 -9.65 9.95
N THR A 213 -14.39 -8.68 10.47
CA THR A 213 -15.85 -8.83 10.68
C THR A 213 -16.61 -8.72 9.36
N ALA A 214 -16.13 -7.91 8.42
CA ALA A 214 -16.81 -7.66 7.17
C ALA A 214 -16.60 -8.75 6.10
N VAL A 215 -15.52 -9.53 6.20
CA VAL A 215 -15.10 -10.49 5.17
C VAL A 215 -15.11 -11.94 5.66
N ASP A 216 -15.22 -12.85 4.72
CA ASP A 216 -15.19 -14.29 4.99
C ASP A 216 -13.82 -14.90 4.71
N ILE A 217 -13.10 -14.36 3.72
CA ILE A 217 -11.75 -14.78 3.32
C ILE A 217 -10.80 -13.57 3.38
N CYS A 218 -9.69 -13.71 4.09
CA CYS A 218 -8.63 -12.71 4.15
C CYS A 218 -7.28 -13.41 3.99
N ILE A 219 -6.58 -13.14 2.90
CA ILE A 219 -5.29 -13.78 2.56
C ILE A 219 -4.24 -12.70 2.33
N ALA A 220 -3.07 -12.85 2.95
CA ALA A 220 -1.91 -12.01 2.73
C ALA A 220 -1.01 -12.56 1.62
N CYS A 221 -0.24 -11.68 0.98
CA CYS A 221 1.05 -12.07 0.41
C CYS A 221 1.95 -12.61 1.54
N LYS A 222 2.86 -13.51 1.23
CA LYS A 222 3.70 -14.23 2.21
C LYS A 222 5.19 -13.97 2.01
N GLU A 223 5.58 -13.22 0.97
CA GLU A 223 6.98 -12.88 0.72
C GLU A 223 7.27 -11.38 0.86
N ASN A 224 8.41 -11.04 1.46
CA ASN A 224 9.01 -9.71 1.45
C ASN A 224 10.50 -9.81 1.07
N PRO A 225 10.95 -9.25 -0.07
CA PRO A 225 10.16 -8.53 -1.09
C PRO A 225 9.02 -9.36 -1.71
N HIS A 226 7.93 -8.70 -2.12
CA HIS A 226 6.76 -9.38 -2.69
C HIS A 226 7.09 -10.03 -4.02
N SER A 227 6.96 -11.35 -4.09
CA SER A 227 7.08 -12.14 -5.32
C SER A 227 5.84 -12.99 -5.59
N ASP A 228 4.93 -13.10 -4.61
CA ASP A 228 3.84 -14.06 -4.56
C ASP A 228 2.44 -13.43 -4.64
N VAL A 229 2.37 -12.21 -5.18
CA VAL A 229 1.11 -11.44 -5.28
C VAL A 229 0.05 -12.15 -6.13
N VAL A 230 0.45 -12.89 -7.17
CA VAL A 230 -0.46 -13.67 -8.03
C VAL A 230 -0.99 -14.89 -7.29
N GLU A 231 -0.11 -15.58 -6.56
CA GLU A 231 -0.42 -16.75 -5.74
C GLU A 231 -1.38 -16.39 -4.60
N CYS A 232 -1.20 -15.22 -3.98
CA CYS A 232 -2.17 -14.65 -3.04
C CYS A 232 -3.56 -14.56 -3.68
N GLY A 233 -3.64 -14.00 -4.90
CA GLY A 233 -4.89 -13.89 -5.64
C GLY A 233 -5.53 -15.24 -5.99
N HIS A 234 -4.72 -16.22 -6.40
CA HIS A 234 -5.18 -17.59 -6.63
C HIS A 234 -5.80 -18.17 -5.36
N LYS A 235 -5.16 -17.96 -4.20
CA LYS A 235 -5.65 -18.49 -2.93
C LYS A 235 -6.98 -17.87 -2.51
N VAL A 236 -7.14 -16.55 -2.64
CA VAL A 236 -8.41 -15.85 -2.36
C VAL A 236 -9.56 -16.45 -3.17
N ALA A 237 -9.37 -16.55 -4.49
CA ALA A 237 -10.39 -17.08 -5.39
C ALA A 237 -10.68 -18.57 -5.13
N ALA A 238 -9.66 -19.39 -4.85
CA ALA A 238 -9.85 -20.80 -4.52
C ALA A 238 -10.68 -20.99 -3.25
N CYS A 239 -10.42 -20.20 -2.21
CA CYS A 239 -11.23 -20.24 -0.98
C CYS A 239 -12.67 -19.78 -1.24
N LEU A 240 -12.90 -18.71 -2.00
CA LEU A 240 -14.24 -18.26 -2.35
C LEU A 240 -15.04 -19.30 -3.14
N LEU A 241 -14.43 -19.96 -4.13
CA LEU A 241 -15.08 -21.03 -4.88
C LEU A 241 -15.45 -22.21 -3.97
N ALA A 242 -14.56 -22.57 -3.03
CA ALA A 242 -14.83 -23.61 -2.04
C ALA A 242 -15.96 -23.23 -1.06
N MET A 243 -16.14 -21.95 -0.75
CA MET A 243 -17.29 -21.49 0.03
C MET A 243 -18.60 -21.63 -0.76
N LEU A 244 -18.59 -21.21 -2.04
CA LEU A 244 -19.76 -21.25 -2.91
C LEU A 244 -20.25 -22.68 -3.19
N ASP A 245 -19.33 -23.65 -3.26
CA ASP A 245 -19.66 -25.07 -3.44
C ASP A 245 -19.96 -25.83 -2.13
N GLY A 246 -19.75 -25.17 -0.98
CA GLY A 246 -20.00 -25.69 0.37
C GLY A 246 -18.90 -26.58 0.96
N SER A 247 -17.75 -26.72 0.31
CA SER A 247 -16.60 -27.48 0.82
C SER A 247 -15.80 -26.74 1.90
N LEU A 248 -15.88 -25.41 1.94
CA LEU A 248 -15.28 -24.56 2.98
C LEU A 248 -16.36 -23.82 3.79
N ARG A 249 -16.35 -24.02 5.11
CA ARG A 249 -17.06 -23.19 6.09
C ARG A 249 -16.02 -22.44 6.92
N PRO A 250 -15.62 -21.23 6.50
CA PRO A 250 -14.44 -20.63 7.07
C PRO A 250 -14.68 -20.15 8.49
N VAL A 251 -13.67 -20.34 9.34
CA VAL A 251 -13.57 -19.67 10.62
C VAL A 251 -12.18 -19.06 10.69
N THR A 252 -12.15 -17.76 10.89
CA THR A 252 -10.92 -16.96 10.94
C THR A 252 -10.58 -16.67 12.40
N ALA A 253 -9.34 -16.94 12.80
CA ALA A 253 -8.82 -16.54 14.09
C ALA A 253 -7.70 -15.53 13.90
N MET A 254 -7.67 -14.50 14.73
CA MET A 254 -6.60 -13.51 14.77
C MET A 254 -5.95 -13.50 16.15
N ALA A 255 -4.64 -13.34 16.17
CA ALA A 255 -3.89 -12.90 17.34
C ALA A 255 -2.94 -11.78 16.92
N LYS A 256 -2.80 -10.77 17.78
CA LYS A 256 -2.08 -9.54 17.47
C LYS A 256 -1.20 -9.13 18.63
N VAL A 257 -0.01 -8.64 18.32
CA VAL A 257 0.94 -8.08 19.28
C VAL A 257 1.24 -6.63 18.95
N ALA A 258 1.15 -5.74 19.94
CA ALA A 258 1.36 -4.30 19.79
C ALA A 258 2.85 -3.96 19.63
N MET A 259 3.40 -4.35 18.48
CA MET A 259 4.76 -4.05 18.04
C MET A 259 4.80 -3.83 16.53
N ILE A 260 5.76 -3.04 16.09
CA ILE A 260 6.20 -2.99 14.70
C ILE A 260 7.48 -3.81 14.54
N LEU A 261 7.90 -4.05 13.30
CA LEU A 261 9.29 -4.42 13.02
C LEU A 261 10.09 -3.12 12.85
N PRO A 262 11.22 -2.91 13.53
CA PRO A 262 12.09 -1.74 13.25
C PRO A 262 12.93 -1.92 11.98
N GLY A 263 13.40 -3.13 11.72
CA GLY A 263 14.22 -3.51 10.57
C GLY A 263 14.25 -5.03 10.35
N ALA A 264 15.14 -5.52 9.48
CA ALA A 264 15.31 -6.95 9.16
C ALA A 264 13.98 -7.66 8.81
N ALA A 265 13.20 -7.03 7.92
CA ALA A 265 11.84 -7.46 7.58
C ALA A 265 11.75 -8.35 6.33
N GLU A 266 12.86 -8.92 5.84
CA GLU A 266 12.85 -9.85 4.71
C GLU A 266 12.35 -11.24 5.15
N THR A 267 11.45 -11.89 4.40
CA THR A 267 10.88 -13.20 4.78
C THR A 267 11.79 -14.38 4.42
N ALA A 268 12.77 -14.16 3.54
CA ALA A 268 13.73 -15.20 3.14
C ALA A 268 14.81 -15.47 4.20
N ALA A 269 15.01 -14.55 5.15
CA ALA A 269 16.06 -14.59 6.15
C ALA A 269 15.57 -14.12 7.53
N GLY A 270 16.46 -14.22 8.53
CA GLY A 270 16.22 -13.62 9.84
C GLY A 270 15.01 -14.19 10.59
N PRO A 271 14.43 -13.43 11.52
CA PRO A 271 13.37 -13.93 12.38
C PRO A 271 12.05 -14.18 11.64
N LEU A 272 11.76 -13.44 10.56
CA LEU A 272 10.55 -13.68 9.76
C LEU A 272 10.59 -15.03 9.06
N ARG A 273 11.74 -15.43 8.50
CA ARG A 273 11.91 -16.76 7.92
C ARG A 273 11.48 -17.87 8.88
N GLU A 274 11.93 -17.79 10.14
CA GLU A 274 11.57 -18.75 11.19
C GLU A 274 10.08 -18.76 11.51
N ILE A 275 9.43 -17.58 11.58
CA ILE A 275 7.98 -17.49 11.87
C ILE A 275 7.16 -17.99 10.68
N HIS A 276 7.57 -17.69 9.44
CA HIS A 276 6.94 -18.22 8.23
C HIS A 276 7.15 -19.74 8.08
N ASP A 277 8.30 -20.27 8.49
CA ASP A 277 8.52 -21.73 8.56
C ASP A 277 7.52 -22.38 9.53
N GLN A 278 7.28 -21.78 10.70
CA GLN A 278 6.26 -22.25 11.66
C GLN A 278 4.84 -22.19 11.08
N ALA A 279 4.50 -21.11 10.38
CA ALA A 279 3.20 -20.97 9.72
C ALA A 279 2.99 -22.07 8.66
N ARG A 280 4.00 -22.33 7.82
CA ARG A 280 3.96 -23.42 6.82
C ARG A 280 3.81 -24.80 7.46
N SER A 281 4.54 -25.07 8.54
CA SER A 281 4.40 -26.32 9.29
C SER A 281 2.98 -26.50 9.82
N ALA A 282 2.37 -25.45 10.39
CA ALA A 282 1.00 -25.51 10.88
C ALA A 282 -0.02 -25.83 9.78
N GLU A 283 0.12 -25.22 8.59
CA GLU A 283 -0.72 -25.55 7.41
C GLU A 283 -0.53 -27.01 6.96
N GLN A 284 0.70 -27.53 6.97
CA GLN A 284 1.00 -28.89 6.52
C GLN A 284 0.54 -29.98 7.51
N GLU A 285 0.64 -29.70 8.81
CA GLU A 285 0.35 -30.66 9.87
C GLU A 285 -1.15 -30.78 10.17
N ASN A 286 -1.96 -29.80 9.78
CA ASN A 286 -3.39 -29.77 10.07
C ASN A 286 -4.22 -29.39 8.84
N ALA A 287 -4.84 -30.39 8.22
CA ALA A 287 -5.70 -30.23 7.05
C ALA A 287 -6.94 -29.34 7.26
N ALA A 288 -7.31 -29.03 8.52
CA ALA A 288 -8.37 -28.07 8.82
C ALA A 288 -7.91 -26.61 8.63
N ILE A 289 -6.59 -26.34 8.62
CA ILE A 289 -6.02 -25.02 8.38
C ILE A 289 -5.88 -24.83 6.87
N TRP A 290 -6.61 -23.85 6.34
CA TRP A 290 -6.60 -23.55 4.91
C TRP A 290 -5.59 -22.48 4.56
N ASP A 291 -5.36 -21.53 5.45
CA ASP A 291 -4.36 -20.48 5.25
C ASP A 291 -3.87 -19.92 6.59
N VAL A 292 -2.59 -19.56 6.63
CA VAL A 292 -1.97 -18.74 7.66
C VAL A 292 -1.36 -17.51 7.00
N SER A 293 -1.91 -16.36 7.34
CA SER A 293 -1.49 -15.04 6.87
C SER A 293 -0.81 -14.28 8.01
N LEU A 294 0.43 -13.84 7.78
CA LEU A 294 1.22 -13.06 8.74
C LEU A 294 1.31 -11.62 8.25
N PHE A 295 0.86 -10.68 9.06
CA PHE A 295 0.84 -9.27 8.71
C PHE A 295 1.90 -8.49 9.48
N ASN A 296 2.86 -7.96 8.72
CA ASN A 296 3.94 -7.12 9.19
C ASN A 296 3.61 -5.64 9.04
N VAL A 297 2.67 -5.17 9.87
CA VAL A 297 2.03 -3.85 9.77
C VAL A 297 2.95 -2.72 9.32
N PHE A 298 2.45 -1.93 8.38
CA PHE A 298 3.08 -0.72 7.91
C PHE A 298 3.30 0.25 9.07
N ARG A 299 4.56 0.65 9.26
CA ARG A 299 5.01 1.35 10.47
C ARG A 299 4.98 2.87 10.37
N TYR A 300 4.57 3.43 9.24
CA TYR A 300 4.50 4.89 9.03
C TYR A 300 3.06 5.41 9.12
N ALA A 301 2.24 4.74 9.91
CA ALA A 301 0.85 5.11 10.22
C ALA A 301 0.71 5.44 11.71
N ASP A 302 -0.01 6.52 12.04
CA ASP A 302 -0.34 6.92 13.42
C ASP A 302 -1.78 6.54 13.76
N ASP A 303 -2.06 5.24 13.63
CA ASP A 303 -3.39 4.67 13.80
C ASP A 303 -3.51 3.92 15.13
N LYS A 304 -4.75 3.71 15.59
CA LYS A 304 -4.97 2.91 16.79
C LYS A 304 -4.68 1.44 16.54
N ASP A 305 -4.30 0.72 17.59
CA ASP A 305 -4.10 -0.74 17.53
C ASP A 305 -3.08 -1.16 16.45
N ILE A 306 -1.98 -0.42 16.26
CA ILE A 306 -0.89 -0.86 15.39
C ILE A 306 -0.20 -2.10 16.00
N GLY A 307 -0.01 -3.15 15.22
CA GLY A 307 0.65 -4.37 15.69
C GLY A 307 0.86 -5.44 14.62
N GLN A 308 1.80 -6.35 14.85
CA GLN A 308 1.96 -7.57 14.04
C GLN A 308 0.78 -8.51 14.29
N ALA A 309 0.21 -9.09 13.24
CA ALA A 309 -0.93 -9.99 13.37
C ALA A 309 -0.67 -11.33 12.69
N ALA A 310 -1.19 -12.40 13.29
CA ALA A 310 -1.34 -13.70 12.67
C ALA A 310 -2.84 -13.95 12.47
N VAL A 311 -3.25 -14.20 11.23
CA VAL A 311 -4.61 -14.51 10.82
C VAL A 311 -4.64 -15.92 10.27
N VAL A 312 -5.47 -16.79 10.85
CA VAL A 312 -5.54 -18.21 10.51
C VAL A 312 -6.94 -18.53 10.03
N LEU A 313 -7.04 -18.95 8.77
CA LEU A 313 -8.26 -19.42 8.14
C LEU A 313 -8.38 -20.94 8.32
N THR A 314 -9.50 -21.40 8.87
CA THR A 314 -9.78 -22.81 9.07
C THR A 314 -11.12 -23.23 8.46
N ASN A 315 -11.33 -24.52 8.25
CA ASN A 315 -12.64 -25.08 7.95
C ASN A 315 -13.29 -25.60 9.25
N ASP A 316 -14.16 -24.79 9.86
CA ASP A 316 -14.95 -25.17 11.04
C ASP A 316 -14.09 -25.62 12.27
N ALA A 317 -12.89 -25.05 12.43
CA ALA A 317 -11.91 -25.46 13.45
C ALA A 317 -11.37 -24.26 14.26
N ALA A 318 -12.30 -23.48 14.84
CA ALA A 318 -12.03 -22.22 15.54
C ALA A 318 -10.90 -22.31 16.60
N LYS A 319 -10.93 -23.37 17.42
CA LYS A 319 -9.99 -23.54 18.54
C LYS A 319 -8.56 -23.79 18.03
N GLN A 320 -8.42 -24.63 17.00
CA GLN A 320 -7.15 -24.93 16.37
C GLN A 320 -6.58 -23.69 15.68
N GLY A 321 -7.42 -22.95 14.96
CA GLY A 321 -7.04 -21.68 14.35
C GLY A 321 -6.49 -20.69 15.37
N GLN A 322 -7.20 -20.51 16.50
CA GLN A 322 -6.76 -19.60 17.55
C GLN A 322 -5.44 -20.01 18.20
N GLN A 323 -5.22 -21.31 18.44
CA GLN A 323 -3.96 -21.80 19.01
C GLN A 323 -2.76 -21.49 18.10
N VAL A 324 -2.92 -21.64 16.78
CA VAL A 324 -1.88 -21.32 15.81
C VAL A 324 -1.64 -19.82 15.75
N ALA A 325 -2.71 -19.02 15.70
CA ALA A 325 -2.61 -17.56 15.71
C ALA A 325 -1.85 -17.06 16.95
N ASP A 326 -2.23 -17.52 18.15
CA ASP A 326 -1.57 -17.13 19.41
C ASP A 326 -0.09 -17.51 19.44
N THR A 327 0.25 -18.68 18.91
CA THR A 327 1.63 -19.18 18.83
C THR A 327 2.49 -18.27 17.94
N LEU A 328 1.99 -17.94 16.75
CA LEU A 328 2.71 -17.10 15.79
C LEU A 328 2.83 -15.65 16.26
N ALA A 329 1.76 -15.10 16.84
CA ALA A 329 1.76 -13.77 17.45
C ALA A 329 2.79 -13.67 18.60
N ARG A 330 2.86 -14.70 19.45
CA ARG A 330 3.90 -14.78 20.49
C ARG A 330 5.30 -14.88 19.89
N ALA A 331 5.49 -15.62 18.81
CA ALA A 331 6.78 -15.77 18.16
C ALA A 331 7.35 -14.43 17.65
N PHE A 332 6.50 -13.50 17.17
CA PHE A 332 6.91 -12.13 16.88
C PHE A 332 7.48 -11.43 18.11
N TRP A 333 6.74 -11.48 19.23
CA TRP A 333 7.14 -10.81 20.47
C TRP A 333 8.43 -11.37 21.06
N GLU A 334 8.59 -12.69 21.09
CA GLU A 334 9.80 -13.35 21.62
C GLU A 334 11.04 -13.04 20.78
N LYS A 335 10.88 -12.80 19.48
CA LYS A 335 11.97 -12.48 18.56
C LYS A 335 12.16 -10.97 18.36
N ARG A 336 11.39 -10.11 19.05
CA ARG A 336 11.29 -8.67 18.75
C ARG A 336 12.64 -7.95 18.65
N ASP A 337 13.56 -8.24 19.56
CA ASP A 337 14.88 -7.59 19.62
C ASP A 337 15.82 -7.97 18.46
N ARG A 338 15.45 -8.97 17.66
CA ARG A 338 16.20 -9.40 16.46
C ARG A 338 15.80 -8.64 15.20
N PHE A 339 14.73 -7.84 15.23
CA PHE A 339 14.27 -7.03 14.10
C PHE A 339 15.01 -5.68 14.04
N SER A 340 16.25 -5.70 13.59
CA SER A 340 17.07 -4.49 13.43
C SER A 340 17.93 -4.59 12.18
N ASP A 341 18.02 -3.51 11.42
CA ASP A 341 19.02 -3.39 10.35
C ASP A 341 20.32 -2.80 10.91
N ASP A 342 21.44 -3.23 10.31
CA ASP A 342 22.73 -2.59 10.47
C ASP A 342 22.89 -1.53 9.35
N LEU A 343 22.76 -0.26 9.72
CA LEU A 343 22.81 0.87 8.80
C LEU A 343 24.03 1.73 9.09
N MET A 344 24.80 2.03 8.04
CA MET A 344 25.93 2.95 8.10
C MET A 344 25.45 4.39 8.22
N SER A 345 26.21 5.25 8.89
CA SER A 345 26.04 6.70 8.75
C SER A 345 26.39 7.18 7.33
N ILE A 346 25.95 8.39 6.98
CA ILE A 346 26.27 9.01 5.69
C ILE A 346 27.78 9.11 5.48
N ASP A 347 28.52 9.52 6.52
CA ASP A 347 29.97 9.69 6.45
C ASP A 347 30.69 8.36 6.28
N GLU A 348 30.32 7.31 7.04
CA GLU A 348 30.88 5.97 6.88
C GLU A 348 30.63 5.42 5.47
N ALA A 349 29.43 5.62 4.91
CA ALA A 349 29.13 5.18 3.56
C ALA A 349 30.02 5.89 2.52
N LEU A 350 30.15 7.21 2.61
CA LEU A 350 31.01 8.00 1.70
C LEU A 350 32.51 7.69 1.89
N ASP A 351 32.94 7.38 3.12
CA ASP A 351 34.28 6.87 3.43
C ASP A 351 34.53 5.53 2.73
N THR A 352 33.61 4.59 2.82
CA THR A 352 33.70 3.30 2.10
C THR A 352 33.82 3.52 0.60
N VAL A 353 32.99 4.40 0.00
CA VAL A 353 33.11 4.72 -1.44
C VAL A 353 34.51 5.24 -1.77
N ALA A 354 35.04 6.15 -0.94
CA ALA A 354 36.35 6.75 -1.17
C ALA A 354 37.51 5.75 -1.04
N LEU A 355 37.48 4.91 -0.01
CA LEU A 355 38.57 4.01 0.36
C LEU A 355 38.60 2.71 -0.44
N GLU A 356 37.49 2.33 -1.08
CA GLU A 356 37.36 1.05 -1.78
C GLU A 356 37.04 1.19 -3.28
N PRO A 357 37.93 1.83 -4.07
CA PRO A 357 37.66 2.11 -5.49
C PRO A 357 37.45 0.85 -6.34
N HIS A 358 37.98 -0.30 -5.92
CA HIS A 358 37.86 -1.59 -6.60
C HIS A 358 36.45 -2.21 -6.51
N ARG A 359 35.56 -1.68 -5.66
CA ARG A 359 34.16 -2.12 -5.49
C ARG A 359 33.14 -1.17 -6.13
N ARG A 360 33.62 -0.09 -6.77
CA ARG A 360 32.76 0.92 -7.41
C ARG A 360 32.10 0.38 -8.69
N PRO A 361 30.92 0.90 -9.06
CA PRO A 361 30.15 1.93 -8.34
C PRO A 361 29.44 1.39 -7.09
N PHE A 362 29.24 2.24 -6.09
CA PHE A 362 28.39 1.94 -4.94
C PHE A 362 26.96 2.45 -5.14
N VAL A 363 25.99 1.81 -4.50
CA VAL A 363 24.59 2.29 -4.45
C VAL A 363 24.21 2.48 -3.00
N LEU A 364 24.01 3.74 -2.62
CA LEU A 364 23.66 4.19 -1.28
C LEU A 364 22.14 4.27 -1.17
N ALA A 365 21.55 3.38 -0.39
CA ALA A 365 20.14 3.45 -0.04
C ALA A 365 19.89 4.57 0.98
N ASP A 366 19.16 5.59 0.55
CA ASP A 366 18.66 6.69 1.40
C ASP A 366 17.46 6.16 2.21
N MET A 367 17.76 5.51 3.35
CA MET A 367 16.74 4.78 4.12
C MET A 367 15.65 5.69 4.65
N GLY A 368 15.99 6.90 5.10
CA GLY A 368 15.08 7.90 5.63
C GLY A 368 14.14 8.52 4.60
N ASP A 369 14.34 8.28 3.30
CA ASP A 369 13.55 8.90 2.23
C ASP A 369 13.17 7.91 1.14
N ARG A 370 12.62 6.75 1.55
CA ARG A 370 12.19 5.67 0.64
C ARG A 370 10.84 5.95 0.00
N VAL A 371 10.82 6.15 -1.32
CA VAL A 371 9.59 6.40 -2.08
C VAL A 371 8.62 5.22 -2.02
N LEU A 372 9.12 3.98 -2.09
CA LEU A 372 8.31 2.77 -1.92
C LEU A 372 7.81 2.53 -0.47
N ALA A 373 8.03 3.47 0.45
CA ALA A 373 7.36 3.51 1.76
C ALA A 373 6.63 4.84 1.97
N GLY A 374 6.26 5.51 0.88
CA GLY A 374 5.50 6.75 0.89
C GLY A 374 6.27 8.00 1.29
N ALA A 375 7.60 7.95 1.39
CA ALA A 375 8.40 9.16 1.56
C ALA A 375 8.47 9.98 0.24
N PRO A 376 8.66 11.31 0.30
CA PRO A 376 8.58 12.16 -0.89
C PRO A 376 9.72 11.99 -1.92
N GLY A 377 10.90 11.49 -1.50
CA GLY A 377 12.08 11.43 -2.35
C GLY A 377 12.83 12.77 -2.44
N ASP A 378 12.55 13.74 -1.58
CA ASP A 378 13.10 15.10 -1.62
C ASP A 378 14.30 15.34 -0.69
N SER A 379 14.81 14.30 -0.01
CA SER A 379 15.99 14.40 0.87
C SER A 379 17.25 14.79 0.11
N THR A 380 17.96 15.76 0.67
CA THR A 380 19.26 16.29 0.21
C THR A 380 20.41 15.88 1.14
N ALA A 381 20.17 15.03 2.14
CA ALA A 381 21.15 14.76 3.21
C ALA A 381 22.48 14.20 2.67
N ILE A 382 22.41 13.21 1.76
CA ILE A 382 23.61 12.63 1.13
C ILE A 382 24.25 13.62 0.17
N LEU A 383 23.47 14.44 -0.55
CA LEU A 383 23.99 15.51 -1.41
C LEU A 383 24.82 16.51 -0.62
N ALA A 384 24.28 17.00 0.51
CA ALA A 384 24.96 17.96 1.37
C ALA A 384 26.31 17.42 1.86
N ALA A 385 26.34 16.18 2.35
CA ALA A 385 27.56 15.51 2.80
C ALA A 385 28.57 15.30 1.65
N ALA A 386 28.11 14.82 0.49
CA ALA A 386 28.97 14.61 -0.68
C ALA A 386 29.56 15.91 -1.25
N LEU A 387 28.84 17.04 -1.13
CA LEU A 387 29.34 18.35 -1.52
C LEU A 387 30.42 18.88 -0.56
N ALA A 388 30.22 18.71 0.74
CA ALA A 388 31.15 19.18 1.77
C ALA A 388 32.47 18.39 1.83
N ARG A 389 32.52 17.21 1.21
CA ARG A 389 33.65 16.29 1.33
C ARG A 389 34.85 16.68 0.46
N GLU A 390 36.04 16.68 1.06
CA GLU A 390 37.31 16.83 0.36
C GLU A 390 37.65 15.61 -0.52
N GLY A 391 38.38 15.83 -1.62
CA GLY A 391 38.77 14.75 -2.55
C GLY A 391 37.74 14.42 -3.64
N GLY A 392 36.53 14.98 -3.57
CA GLY A 392 35.56 15.05 -4.67
C GLY A 392 35.16 13.70 -5.29
N LEU A 393 34.17 13.03 -4.69
CA LEU A 393 33.54 11.85 -5.30
C LEU A 393 32.62 12.28 -6.45
N ARG A 394 32.54 11.42 -7.49
CA ARG A 394 31.54 11.54 -8.55
C ARG A 394 30.30 10.75 -8.18
N GLY A 395 29.11 11.34 -8.29
CA GLY A 395 27.89 10.64 -7.92
C GLY A 395 26.64 11.16 -8.58
N ALA A 396 25.60 10.33 -8.63
CA ALA A 396 24.28 10.71 -9.13
C ALA A 396 23.21 10.54 -8.04
N ILE A 397 22.36 11.56 -7.87
CA ILE A 397 21.43 11.67 -6.74
C ILE A 397 20.06 12.13 -7.26
N PRO A 398 19.01 11.29 -7.18
CA PRO A 398 17.65 11.69 -7.51
C PRO A 398 17.03 12.49 -6.36
N ILE A 399 16.34 13.59 -6.70
CA ILE A 399 15.64 14.47 -5.76
C ILE A 399 14.30 14.90 -6.38
N THR A 400 13.20 14.60 -5.70
CA THR A 400 11.86 15.07 -6.08
C THR A 400 11.74 16.56 -5.77
N ASP A 401 11.64 17.40 -6.80
CA ASP A 401 11.43 18.84 -6.66
C ASP A 401 10.86 19.46 -7.95
N PRO A 402 9.53 19.47 -8.11
CA PRO A 402 8.87 20.01 -9.31
C PRO A 402 9.25 21.47 -9.60
N HIS A 403 9.45 22.29 -8.56
CA HIS A 403 9.79 23.70 -8.73
C HIS A 403 11.19 23.87 -9.33
N SER A 404 12.15 23.06 -8.89
CA SER A 404 13.50 23.11 -9.44
C SER A 404 13.60 22.50 -10.83
N VAL A 405 12.74 21.54 -11.16
CA VAL A 405 12.55 21.07 -12.54
C VAL A 405 12.09 22.23 -13.43
N ASP A 406 11.04 22.97 -13.05
CA ASP A 406 10.55 24.10 -13.84
C ASP A 406 11.64 25.16 -14.08
N ALA A 407 12.43 25.46 -13.05
CA ALA A 407 13.57 26.38 -13.17
C ALA A 407 14.65 25.86 -14.14
N ALA A 408 14.95 24.56 -14.12
CA ALA A 408 15.90 23.94 -15.03
C ALA A 408 15.41 23.94 -16.48
N PHE A 409 14.13 23.66 -16.71
CA PHE A 409 13.50 23.75 -18.03
C PHE A 409 13.50 25.18 -18.56
N ALA A 410 13.23 26.17 -17.71
CA ALA A 410 13.29 27.59 -18.09
C ALA A 410 14.71 28.05 -18.46
N ALA A 411 15.74 27.54 -17.77
CA ALA A 411 17.14 27.81 -18.10
C ALA A 411 17.60 27.12 -19.40
N GLY A 412 16.99 25.97 -19.73
CA GLY A 412 17.28 25.19 -20.93
C GLY A 412 18.58 24.39 -20.85
N LEU A 413 18.74 23.45 -21.79
CA LEU A 413 19.94 22.63 -21.90
C LEU A 413 21.19 23.50 -22.07
N GLY A 414 22.20 23.25 -21.23
CA GLY A 414 23.44 24.03 -21.19
C GLY A 414 23.36 25.31 -20.34
N GLY A 415 22.16 25.72 -19.92
CA GLY A 415 21.94 26.84 -19.02
C GLY A 415 22.54 26.61 -17.63
N ARG A 416 22.84 27.69 -16.91
CA ARG A 416 23.26 27.64 -15.50
C ARG A 416 22.11 28.01 -14.59
N ILE A 417 21.94 27.27 -13.51
CA ILE A 417 20.96 27.57 -12.47
C ILE A 417 21.66 27.73 -11.12
N SER A 418 21.10 28.62 -10.29
CA SER A 418 21.40 28.71 -8.87
C SER A 418 20.07 28.76 -8.15
N CYS A 419 19.73 27.69 -7.44
CA CYS A 419 18.45 27.51 -6.76
C CYS A 419 18.63 26.65 -5.51
N ALA A 420 17.60 26.59 -4.67
CA ALA A 420 17.53 25.60 -3.61
C ALA A 420 16.72 24.39 -4.08
N VAL A 421 17.20 23.18 -3.81
CA VAL A 421 16.56 21.92 -4.26
C VAL A 421 16.13 21.05 -3.09
N GLY A 422 15.11 20.23 -3.30
CA GLY A 422 14.61 19.26 -2.30
C GLY A 422 14.15 19.91 -0.99
N GLY A 423 13.96 19.10 0.04
CA GLY A 423 13.67 19.51 1.42
C GLY A 423 12.45 20.42 1.60
N ARG A 424 11.47 20.37 0.68
CA ARG A 424 10.24 21.18 0.74
C ARG A 424 9.05 20.41 1.26
N ILE A 425 9.13 19.08 1.22
CA ILE A 425 8.02 18.17 1.49
C ILE A 425 8.27 17.44 2.79
N THR A 426 9.45 16.84 2.96
CA THR A 426 9.77 16.10 4.18
C THR A 426 9.80 17.03 5.40
N PRO A 427 8.99 16.77 6.46
CA PRO A 427 8.96 17.61 7.64
C PRO A 427 10.34 17.77 8.30
N GLY A 428 10.71 19.00 8.65
CA GLY A 428 11.97 19.32 9.31
C GLY A 428 13.19 19.41 8.38
N PHE A 429 13.01 19.20 7.07
CA PHE A 429 14.04 19.46 6.07
C PHE A 429 13.94 20.91 5.58
N GLU A 430 15.07 21.42 5.06
CA GLU A 430 15.15 22.73 4.43
C GLU A 430 15.72 22.57 3.00
N PRO A 431 15.25 23.38 2.03
CA PRO A 431 15.80 23.36 0.68
C PRO A 431 17.30 23.64 0.64
N PHE A 432 18.04 22.82 -0.10
CA PHE A 432 19.50 22.87 -0.15
C PHE A 432 19.99 23.69 -1.35
N ALA A 433 20.78 24.75 -1.10
CA ALA A 433 21.28 25.62 -2.16
C ALA A 433 22.32 24.91 -3.05
N ILE A 434 22.11 24.96 -4.36
CA ILE A 434 23.03 24.45 -5.38
C ILE A 434 23.31 25.50 -6.46
N SER A 435 24.43 25.36 -7.15
CA SER A 435 24.71 26.05 -8.41
C SER A 435 25.32 25.07 -9.40
N GLY A 436 24.77 25.00 -10.61
CA GLY A 436 25.16 23.98 -11.57
C GLY A 436 24.74 24.28 -12.99
N LYS A 437 25.05 23.35 -13.89
CA LYS A 437 24.71 23.41 -15.31
C LYS A 437 23.64 22.37 -15.62
N VAL A 438 22.62 22.74 -16.39
CA VAL A 438 21.64 21.80 -16.93
C VAL A 438 22.32 20.97 -18.03
N VAL A 439 22.47 19.68 -17.81
CA VAL A 439 23.15 18.76 -18.75
C VAL A 439 22.21 17.78 -19.43
N HIS A 440 20.99 17.61 -18.92
CA HIS A 440 19.96 16.78 -19.53
C HIS A 440 18.56 17.28 -19.17
N LEU A 441 17.60 17.11 -20.08
CA LEU A 441 16.16 17.38 -19.89
C LEU A 441 15.38 16.25 -20.58
N SER A 442 14.38 15.68 -19.89
CA SER A 442 13.54 14.60 -20.43
C SER A 442 12.11 14.68 -19.87
N ASP A 443 11.20 13.89 -20.43
CA ASP A 443 9.85 13.70 -19.90
C ASP A 443 9.79 12.69 -18.73
N GLY A 444 10.94 12.11 -18.38
CA GLY A 444 11.10 11.16 -17.28
C GLY A 444 10.46 9.79 -17.50
N ALA A 445 10.01 9.44 -18.70
CA ALA A 445 9.47 8.12 -19.00
C ALA A 445 10.60 7.07 -19.18
N PHE A 446 10.47 5.91 -18.54
CA PHE A 446 11.45 4.84 -18.64
C PHE A 446 10.83 3.46 -18.36
N THR A 447 11.55 2.40 -18.74
CA THR A 447 11.18 1.02 -18.42
C THR A 447 12.17 0.47 -17.41
N LEU A 448 11.67 -0.15 -16.34
CA LEU A 448 12.51 -0.76 -15.31
C LEU A 448 13.27 -1.96 -15.88
N ALA A 449 14.57 -2.06 -15.60
CA ALA A 449 15.42 -3.15 -16.08
C ALA A 449 15.12 -4.48 -15.35
N GLY A 450 14.74 -4.40 -14.07
CA GLY A 450 14.43 -5.57 -13.24
C GLY A 450 15.67 -6.19 -12.58
N PRO A 451 15.51 -7.37 -11.95
CA PRO A 451 14.37 -8.28 -12.11
C PRO A 451 13.10 -7.85 -11.36
N PHE A 452 13.20 -7.10 -10.26
CA PHE A 452 12.02 -6.58 -9.57
C PHE A 452 11.33 -5.53 -10.44
N GLN A 453 10.04 -5.73 -10.75
CA GLN A 453 9.25 -4.90 -11.67
C GLN A 453 9.86 -4.77 -13.09
N GLY A 454 10.70 -5.72 -13.51
CA GLY A 454 11.35 -5.69 -14.81
C GLY A 454 10.36 -5.63 -15.98
N GLY A 455 10.56 -4.68 -16.89
CA GLY A 455 9.68 -4.45 -18.05
C GLY A 455 8.47 -3.55 -17.77
N GLU A 456 8.21 -3.17 -16.52
CA GLU A 456 7.16 -2.21 -16.19
C GLU A 456 7.55 -0.78 -16.60
N GLN A 457 6.55 -0.02 -17.06
CA GLN A 457 6.73 1.40 -17.37
C GLN A 457 6.69 2.22 -16.08
N SER A 458 7.63 3.15 -15.94
CA SER A 458 7.70 4.10 -14.85
C SER A 458 7.90 5.52 -15.38
N ASN A 459 7.58 6.52 -14.56
CA ASN A 459 7.59 7.91 -14.99
C ASN A 459 7.92 8.86 -13.82
N MET A 460 9.02 9.61 -13.96
CA MET A 460 9.49 10.62 -12.99
C MET A 460 8.87 12.02 -13.20
N GLY A 461 7.97 12.14 -14.18
CA GLY A 461 7.52 13.39 -14.78
C GLY A 461 8.67 14.12 -15.50
N PRO A 462 8.44 15.35 -16.00
CA PRO A 462 9.52 16.23 -16.42
C PRO A 462 10.72 16.14 -15.47
N THR A 463 11.88 15.87 -16.05
CA THR A 463 13.11 15.52 -15.32
C THR A 463 14.28 16.34 -15.88
N ALA A 464 15.13 16.85 -14.98
CA ALA A 464 16.31 17.62 -15.34
C ALA A 464 17.54 17.07 -14.61
N VAL A 465 18.68 16.97 -15.30
CA VAL A 465 19.95 16.62 -14.66
C VAL A 465 20.82 17.87 -14.54
N ILE A 466 21.22 18.18 -13.32
CA ILE A 466 22.07 19.33 -12.99
C ILE A 466 23.46 18.83 -12.59
N GLU A 467 24.48 19.26 -13.32
CA GLU A 467 25.88 18.99 -12.99
C GLU A 467 26.44 20.08 -12.06
N ILE A 468 27.00 19.64 -10.93
CA ILE A 468 27.67 20.49 -9.94
C ILE A 468 29.15 20.08 -9.85
N ASP A 469 30.05 21.07 -9.90
CA ASP A 469 31.50 20.93 -9.80
C ASP A 469 32.13 19.90 -10.75
N GLY A 470 31.46 19.57 -11.86
CA GLY A 470 31.90 18.53 -12.81
C GLY A 470 31.94 17.12 -12.23
N ARG A 471 31.28 16.86 -11.09
CA ARG A 471 31.36 15.58 -10.37
C ARG A 471 30.02 15.05 -9.87
N LEU A 472 29.08 15.90 -9.44
CA LEU A 472 27.77 15.46 -8.96
C LEU A 472 26.69 15.72 -10.01
N LEU A 473 25.84 14.72 -10.25
CA LEU A 473 24.70 14.76 -11.15
C LEU A 473 23.41 14.69 -10.32
N ILE A 474 22.70 15.80 -10.21
CA ILE A 474 21.43 15.88 -9.47
C ILE A 474 20.29 15.62 -10.45
N VAL A 475 19.61 14.49 -10.29
CA VAL A 475 18.46 14.10 -11.11
C VAL A 475 17.20 14.67 -10.45
N LEU A 476 16.82 15.87 -10.86
CA LEU A 476 15.61 16.55 -10.37
C LEU A 476 14.38 15.99 -11.07
N THR A 477 13.40 15.54 -10.29
CA THR A 477 12.16 14.92 -10.81
C THR A 477 10.93 15.69 -10.35
N SER A 478 9.89 15.73 -11.17
CA SER A 478 8.61 16.37 -10.82
C SER A 478 7.60 15.41 -10.19
N LYS A 479 7.89 14.10 -10.23
CA LYS A 479 7.20 13.06 -9.46
C LYS A 479 8.21 12.26 -8.66
N ALA A 480 7.74 11.64 -7.58
CA ALA A 480 8.58 10.75 -6.78
C ALA A 480 9.13 9.61 -7.65
N ALA A 481 10.45 9.45 -7.67
CA ALA A 481 11.13 8.53 -8.56
C ALA A 481 11.26 7.14 -7.93
N PHE A 482 10.82 6.11 -8.65
CA PHE A 482 11.14 4.71 -8.34
C PHE A 482 12.59 4.43 -8.69
N SER A 483 13.50 4.90 -7.83
CA SER A 483 14.95 4.84 -8.04
C SER A 483 15.57 3.53 -7.58
N HIS A 484 14.77 2.48 -7.35
CA HIS A 484 15.28 1.16 -7.00
C HIS A 484 15.96 0.44 -8.18
N ASP A 485 15.83 0.96 -9.41
CA ASP A 485 16.34 0.34 -10.63
C ASP A 485 17.38 1.21 -11.32
N PRO A 486 18.47 0.65 -11.91
CA PRO A 486 19.47 1.44 -12.64
C PRO A 486 18.88 2.24 -13.82
N ALA A 487 17.73 1.84 -14.37
CA ALA A 487 17.04 2.55 -15.44
C ALA A 487 16.67 4.00 -15.07
N VAL A 488 16.53 4.31 -13.76
CA VAL A 488 16.31 5.70 -13.30
C VAL A 488 17.46 6.62 -13.69
N PHE A 489 18.69 6.10 -13.82
CA PHE A 489 19.89 6.85 -14.18
C PHE A 489 20.20 6.71 -15.67
N THR A 490 20.17 5.49 -16.20
CA THR A 490 20.56 5.23 -17.59
C THR A 490 19.59 5.87 -18.59
N SER A 491 18.30 5.98 -18.25
CA SER A 491 17.31 6.73 -19.05
C SER A 491 17.65 8.22 -19.17
N GLN A 492 18.42 8.77 -18.23
CA GLN A 492 18.85 10.17 -18.22
C GLN A 492 20.27 10.34 -18.81
N GLY A 493 20.80 9.30 -19.46
CA GLY A 493 22.14 9.29 -20.05
C GLY A 493 23.28 9.08 -19.03
N ILE A 494 22.98 8.69 -17.80
CA ILE A 494 23.98 8.47 -16.74
C ILE A 494 24.34 6.98 -16.70
N GLY A 495 25.52 6.64 -17.22
CA GLY A 495 26.02 5.26 -17.19
C GLY A 495 26.55 4.87 -15.81
N LEU A 496 26.33 3.62 -15.38
CA LEU A 496 26.79 3.16 -14.06
C LEU A 496 28.31 3.31 -13.87
N GLY A 497 29.09 3.17 -14.95
CA GLY A 497 30.55 3.33 -14.91
C GLY A 497 31.06 4.78 -14.83
N THR A 498 30.18 5.79 -14.90
CA THR A 498 30.61 7.20 -14.88
C THR A 498 30.71 7.79 -13.47
N CYS A 499 30.12 7.14 -12.47
CA CYS A 499 30.06 7.62 -11.10
C CYS A 499 30.77 6.66 -10.14
N ASP A 500 31.25 7.20 -9.03
CA ASP A 500 31.77 6.41 -7.92
C ASP A 500 30.62 5.88 -7.03
N PHE A 501 29.51 6.63 -6.97
CA PHE A 501 28.31 6.22 -6.24
C PHE A 501 27.00 6.70 -6.88
N PHE A 502 25.91 6.03 -6.55
CA PHE A 502 24.53 6.38 -6.87
C PHE A 502 23.72 6.42 -5.57
N VAL A 503 22.77 7.35 -5.43
CA VAL A 503 21.83 7.35 -4.31
C VAL A 503 20.49 6.83 -4.79
N VAL A 504 19.86 5.93 -4.04
CA VAL A 504 18.54 5.40 -4.36
C VAL A 504 17.59 5.63 -3.19
N LYS A 505 16.35 6.03 -3.50
CA LYS A 505 15.24 6.25 -2.55
C LYS A 505 14.51 4.93 -2.28
N SER A 506 15.27 3.90 -1.89
CA SER A 506 14.81 2.51 -1.78
C SER A 506 15.49 1.77 -0.63
N GLY A 507 14.81 0.78 -0.05
CA GLY A 507 15.30 -0.04 1.07
C GLY A 507 16.02 -1.32 0.63
N TYR A 508 15.28 -2.32 0.13
CA TYR A 508 15.85 -3.63 -0.21
C TYR A 508 15.75 -3.97 -1.70
N HIS A 509 14.66 -3.57 -2.37
CA HIS A 509 14.36 -3.88 -3.78
C HIS A 509 15.51 -3.57 -4.75
N PHE A 510 16.28 -2.51 -4.46
CA PHE A 510 17.39 -2.09 -5.33
C PHE A 510 18.54 -3.10 -5.40
N LYS A 511 18.73 -3.92 -4.36
CA LYS A 511 19.80 -4.92 -4.32
C LYS A 511 19.64 -5.93 -5.45
N LEU A 512 18.40 -6.31 -5.76
CA LEU A 512 18.09 -7.21 -6.87
C LEU A 512 18.38 -6.56 -8.22
N ASN A 513 17.94 -5.32 -8.43
CA ASN A 513 18.00 -4.67 -9.76
C ASN A 513 19.39 -4.16 -10.13
N PHE A 514 20.16 -3.68 -9.15
CA PHE A 514 21.56 -3.35 -9.38
C PHE A 514 22.44 -4.61 -9.43
N GLY A 515 22.09 -5.65 -8.66
CA GLY A 515 22.74 -6.97 -8.71
C GLY A 515 24.26 -6.87 -8.61
N ALA A 516 24.97 -7.56 -9.51
CA ALA A 516 26.44 -7.55 -9.56
C ALA A 516 27.04 -6.27 -10.18
N GLN A 517 26.22 -5.33 -10.67
CA GLN A 517 26.71 -4.12 -11.35
C GLN A 517 27.18 -3.04 -10.38
N ALA A 518 26.75 -3.10 -9.12
CA ALA A 518 27.12 -2.12 -8.11
C ALA A 518 27.11 -2.72 -6.69
N THR A 519 27.87 -2.11 -5.79
CA THR A 519 27.96 -2.54 -4.39
C THR A 519 26.92 -1.82 -3.52
N PRO A 520 25.96 -2.52 -2.87
CA PRO A 520 24.93 -1.88 -2.06
C PRO A 520 25.46 -1.44 -0.69
N LEU A 521 25.07 -0.24 -0.25
CA LEU A 521 25.26 0.26 1.11
C LEU A 521 23.92 0.77 1.67
N MET A 522 23.56 0.31 2.85
CA MET A 522 22.34 0.75 3.55
C MET A 522 22.69 1.95 4.43
N VAL A 523 22.17 3.14 4.10
CA VAL A 523 22.59 4.39 4.74
C VAL A 523 21.49 4.95 5.63
N ARG A 524 21.81 5.14 6.90
CA ARG A 524 20.98 5.83 7.87
C ARG A 524 20.93 7.31 7.54
N THR A 525 19.81 7.74 7.01
CA THR A 525 19.50 9.14 6.71
C THR A 525 18.27 9.59 7.51
N PRO A 526 18.13 10.89 7.80
CA PRO A 526 16.90 11.43 8.40
C PRO A 526 15.72 11.36 7.42
N GLY A 527 14.50 11.46 7.92
CA GLY A 527 13.28 11.57 7.13
C GLY A 527 12.16 10.65 7.61
N VAL A 528 11.14 10.46 6.77
CA VAL A 528 9.90 9.72 7.09
C VAL A 528 9.83 8.33 6.45
N GLY A 529 10.92 7.89 5.83
CA GLY A 529 11.06 6.62 5.15
C GLY A 529 11.75 5.52 5.96
N TYR A 530 12.31 5.80 7.15
CA TYR A 530 12.89 4.76 8.00
C TYR A 530 12.47 4.95 9.45
N TYR A 531 12.13 3.85 10.13
CA TYR A 531 11.78 3.91 11.55
C TYR A 531 13.04 4.11 12.39
N THR A 532 13.07 5.20 13.14
CA THR A 532 14.02 5.43 14.24
C THR A 532 13.22 5.84 15.47
N LYS A 533 13.48 5.19 16.61
CA LYS A 533 12.76 5.48 17.87
C LYS A 533 12.83 6.98 18.19
N GLY A 534 11.68 7.60 18.41
CA GLY A 534 11.56 9.02 18.72
C GLY A 534 11.74 9.99 17.54
N ALA A 535 12.01 9.51 16.32
CA ALA A 535 12.13 10.38 15.14
C ALA A 535 10.77 10.79 14.58
N LEU A 536 9.74 9.95 14.74
CA LEU A 536 8.37 10.18 14.30
C LEU A 536 7.47 10.36 15.52
N THR A 537 6.50 11.27 15.44
CA THR A 537 5.60 11.57 16.57
C THR A 537 4.28 10.79 16.41
N TYR A 538 4.14 9.68 17.13
CA TYR A 538 2.92 8.89 17.19
C TYR A 538 1.97 9.41 18.29
N ARG A 539 0.88 10.06 17.89
CA ARG A 539 -0.10 10.62 18.83
C ARG A 539 -1.10 9.56 19.28
N LYS A 540 -1.52 8.68 18.37
CA LYS A 540 -2.57 7.67 18.60
C LYS A 540 -1.99 6.28 18.76
N ALA A 541 -1.02 5.90 17.92
CA ALA A 541 -0.45 4.57 17.93
C ALA A 541 0.36 4.31 19.21
N ARG A 542 0.25 3.10 19.76
CA ARG A 542 1.00 2.65 20.93
C ARG A 542 1.53 1.24 20.66
N PHE A 543 2.84 1.11 20.50
CA PHE A 543 3.50 -0.15 20.14
C PHE A 543 4.96 -0.15 20.57
N TRP A 544 5.55 -1.34 20.71
CA TRP A 544 6.99 -1.53 20.83
C TRP A 544 7.69 -1.38 19.46
N PRO A 545 8.88 -0.76 19.37
CA PRO A 545 9.73 -0.27 20.47
C PRO A 545 9.55 1.21 20.82
N GLU A 546 8.62 1.92 20.17
CA GLU A 546 8.41 3.35 20.42
C GLU A 546 7.94 3.60 21.85
N HIS A 547 7.02 2.76 22.32
CA HIS A 547 6.42 2.83 23.64
C HIS A 547 6.75 1.58 24.46
N GLU A 548 6.76 1.72 25.78
CA GLU A 548 6.77 0.58 26.70
C GLU A 548 5.42 -0.12 26.62
N ILE A 549 5.44 -1.40 26.24
CA ILE A 549 4.24 -2.22 26.05
C ILE A 549 4.39 -3.47 26.92
N ALA A 550 3.34 -3.79 27.68
CA ALA A 550 3.31 -5.01 28.47
C ALA A 550 3.40 -6.25 27.58
N GLU A 551 3.96 -7.34 28.10
CA GLU A 551 3.99 -8.59 27.36
C GLU A 551 2.58 -9.01 26.92
N PRO A 552 2.43 -9.55 25.69
CA PRO A 552 1.15 -10.03 25.21
C PRO A 552 0.55 -11.06 26.16
N SER A 553 -0.56 -10.70 26.80
CA SER A 553 -1.48 -11.66 27.42
C SER A 553 -2.56 -11.98 26.39
N GLY A 554 -2.90 -13.26 26.22
CA GLY A 554 -3.67 -13.75 25.07
C GLY A 554 -4.88 -12.90 24.70
N ASN A 555 -4.81 -12.23 23.55
CA ASN A 555 -5.83 -11.35 22.99
C ASN A 555 -6.44 -11.94 21.70
N GLY A 556 -6.56 -13.27 21.66
CA GLY A 556 -7.12 -13.98 20.53
C GLY A 556 -8.57 -13.59 20.24
N ARG A 557 -8.90 -13.43 18.95
CA ARG A 557 -10.26 -13.10 18.47
C ARG A 557 -10.66 -14.09 17.39
N ILE A 558 -11.87 -14.64 17.51
CA ILE A 558 -12.44 -15.57 16.53
C ILE A 558 -13.56 -14.86 15.78
N PHE A 559 -13.53 -14.96 14.46
CA PHE A 559 -14.49 -14.43 13.51
C PHE A 559 -15.08 -15.62 12.74
N ALA A 560 -16.38 -15.87 12.95
CA ALA A 560 -17.08 -16.90 12.18
C ALA A 560 -17.52 -16.31 10.84
N ALA A 561 -17.41 -17.08 9.76
CA ALA A 561 -17.96 -16.67 8.48
C ALA A 561 -19.48 -16.56 8.55
N ASN A 562 -20.02 -15.71 7.68
CA ASN A 562 -21.45 -15.52 7.61
C ASN A 562 -22.14 -16.73 6.95
N PRO A 563 -23.39 -17.04 7.31
CA PRO A 563 -24.08 -18.21 6.79
C PRO A 563 -24.33 -18.08 5.28
N ILE A 564 -23.83 -19.03 4.50
CA ILE A 564 -24.05 -19.10 3.05
C ILE A 564 -25.13 -20.12 2.72
N GLN A 565 -25.98 -19.80 1.72
CA GLN A 565 -26.75 -20.82 1.01
C GLN A 565 -25.92 -21.31 -0.19
N PRO A 566 -25.44 -22.57 -0.18
CA PRO A 566 -24.64 -23.09 -1.29
C PRO A 566 -25.42 -22.99 -2.60
N LEU A 567 -24.71 -22.70 -3.70
CA LEU A 567 -25.34 -22.73 -5.01
C LEU A 567 -25.82 -24.17 -5.29
N SER A 568 -27.07 -24.30 -5.73
CA SER A 568 -27.67 -25.61 -6.00
C SER A 568 -26.92 -26.26 -7.17
N LYS A 569 -26.30 -27.43 -6.92
CA LYS A 569 -25.65 -28.19 -8.00
C LYS A 569 -26.69 -28.50 -9.08
N PRO A 570 -26.38 -28.35 -10.38
CA PRO A 570 -27.27 -28.78 -11.44
C PRO A 570 -27.58 -30.26 -11.22
N GLY A 571 -28.88 -30.56 -11.04
CA GLY A 571 -29.35 -31.89 -10.69
C GLY A 571 -28.87 -32.89 -11.72
N THR A 572 -28.22 -33.96 -11.26
CA THR A 572 -28.09 -35.18 -12.04
C THR A 572 -29.48 -35.66 -12.38
N VAL A 573 -29.90 -35.46 -13.63
CA VAL A 573 -31.11 -36.08 -14.18
C VAL A 573 -30.87 -37.58 -14.10
N GLY A 574 -31.44 -38.20 -13.07
CA GLY A 574 -31.44 -39.65 -12.93
C GLY A 574 -32.10 -40.27 -14.15
N SER A 575 -31.33 -41.00 -14.95
CA SER A 575 -31.85 -41.83 -16.02
C SER A 575 -32.54 -43.05 -15.42
N SER A 576 -33.78 -42.91 -14.96
CA SER A 576 -34.67 -44.04 -14.74
C SER A 576 -35.32 -44.41 -16.08
N LEU A 577 -34.68 -45.30 -16.82
CA LEU A 577 -35.35 -46.04 -17.89
C LEU A 577 -36.30 -47.07 -17.25
N PRO A 578 -37.60 -47.09 -17.58
CA PRO A 578 -38.47 -48.17 -17.19
C PRO A 578 -38.13 -49.41 -18.02
N GLY A 579 -37.59 -50.44 -17.36
CA GLY A 579 -37.39 -51.75 -17.95
C GLY A 579 -38.72 -52.33 -18.40
N ARG A 580 -38.83 -52.62 -19.70
CA ARG A 580 -39.89 -53.45 -20.27
C ARG A 580 -39.54 -54.91 -20.01
N ASP A 581 -40.46 -55.63 -19.38
CA ASP A 581 -40.54 -57.09 -19.43
C ASP A 581 -40.60 -57.57 -20.88
N LEU A 582 -39.68 -58.46 -21.27
CA LEU A 582 -39.90 -59.49 -22.28
C LEU A 582 -38.99 -60.70 -22.00
N SER A 583 -39.65 -61.86 -21.92
CA SER A 583 -39.21 -63.27 -21.86
C SER A 583 -38.46 -63.77 -20.63
#